data_AF-A0A931Z742-F1
#
_entry.id   AF-A0A931Z742-F1
#
_cell.length_a   1.000
_cell.length_b   1.000
_cell.length_c   1.000
_cell.angle_alpha   90.00
_cell.angle_beta   90.00
_cell.angle_gamma   90.00
#
_symmetry.space_group_name_H-M   'P 1'
#
loop_
_entity.id
_entity.type
_entity.pdbx_description
1 polymer ?
#
loop_
_entity_poly.entity_id
_entity_poly.type
_entity_poly.pdbx_seq_one_letter_code
_entity_poly.pdbx_strand_id
1 'polypeptide(L)'
;MSLLAIAPFAARGMELSHEPQTIARFKSRIAASIRADHPAIVPVADAIRQVTTNPLEQLVMVNDVTHLLVDFDDDWRVYGRDEYHATLDEMIQNRREHGWLYLRDDCDGRAVFAAHLLASLGIKYRLEGSRIRAHAWVVATIDGTDYDILDFQPEGAPTGSTAYKLFNWMLRAPNHPPMFEWRRAWAQRTNFDVASGIRLGLLGVDSVAGNLRERRATDWARLAPGVAVTPPDNRALSAQTAGFPFGEPLQPSGHSGALAGEIAAPQK
;
A
#
# COMPACT_ATOMS: atom_id res chain seq x y z
N MET A 1 26.68 33.11 28.41
CA MET A 1 26.27 33.01 26.99
C MET A 1 26.85 31.72 26.45
N SER A 2 26.04 30.66 26.42
CA SER A 2 26.46 29.33 25.94
C SER A 2 26.03 29.17 24.49
N LEU A 3 27.01 29.05 23.59
CA LEU A 3 26.81 28.70 22.20
C LEU A 3 26.48 27.19 22.12
N LEU A 4 25.21 26.86 21.87
CA LEU A 4 24.80 25.52 21.50
C LEU A 4 25.24 25.27 20.06
N ALA A 5 26.26 24.42 19.89
CA ALA A 5 26.67 23.90 18.60
C ALA A 5 25.58 22.95 18.07
N ILE A 6 24.89 23.37 17.01
CA ILE A 6 23.98 22.53 16.25
C ILE A 6 24.87 21.62 15.38
N ALA A 7 25.01 20.35 15.77
CA ALA A 7 25.66 19.36 14.93
C ALA A 7 24.82 19.13 13.67
N PRO A 8 25.42 19.13 12.46
CA PRO A 8 24.69 18.79 11.25
C PRO A 8 24.24 17.32 11.33
N PHE A 9 22.94 17.11 11.18
CA PHE A 9 22.35 15.79 11.02
C PHE A 9 22.87 15.23 9.69
N ALA A 10 23.92 14.40 9.76
CA ALA A 10 24.38 13.66 8.61
C ALA A 10 23.25 12.69 8.22
N ALA A 11 22.51 13.04 7.17
CA ALA A 11 21.63 12.09 6.50
C ALA A 11 22.48 10.86 6.17
N ARG A 12 22.23 9.76 6.87
CA ARG A 12 22.78 8.46 6.49
C ARG A 12 22.17 8.15 5.14
N GLY A 13 22.87 8.52 4.08
CA GLY A 13 22.62 8.02 2.74
C GLY A 13 22.81 6.52 2.82
N MET A 14 21.70 5.81 2.97
CA MET A 14 21.66 4.37 2.83
C MET A 14 22.04 4.13 1.36
N GLU A 15 23.29 3.72 1.12
CA GLU A 15 23.82 3.43 -0.21
C GLU A 15 23.12 2.17 -0.72
N LEU A 16 21.90 2.36 -1.20
CA LEU A 16 21.06 1.31 -1.77
C LEU A 16 21.65 0.94 -3.13
N SER A 17 22.38 -0.18 -3.16
CA SER A 17 23.02 -0.77 -4.34
C SER A 17 22.09 -0.76 -5.56
N HIS A 18 22.58 -0.27 -6.70
CA HIS A 18 21.87 -0.14 -7.99
C HIS A 18 21.74 -1.47 -8.76
N GLU A 19 21.45 -2.56 -8.06
CA GLU A 19 21.25 -3.82 -8.76
C GLU A 19 19.87 -3.84 -9.45
N PRO A 20 19.78 -4.37 -10.68
CA PRO A 20 18.53 -4.44 -11.42
C PRO A 20 17.44 -5.14 -10.60
N GLN A 21 16.30 -4.46 -10.43
CA GLN A 21 15.10 -5.05 -9.86
C GLN A 21 14.52 -6.01 -10.90
N THR A 22 14.32 -7.28 -10.52
CA THR A 22 13.81 -8.30 -11.44
C THR A 22 12.68 -9.04 -10.75
N ILE A 23 11.74 -9.59 -11.52
CA ILE A 23 10.67 -10.43 -10.98
C ILE A 23 11.22 -11.61 -10.16
N ALA A 24 12.37 -12.17 -10.55
CA ALA A 24 13.02 -13.21 -9.76
C ALA A 24 13.46 -12.70 -8.37
N ARG A 25 13.92 -11.45 -8.28
CA ARG A 25 14.23 -10.78 -7.01
C ARG A 25 12.99 -10.45 -6.21
N PHE A 26 11.95 -9.92 -6.85
CA PHE A 26 10.65 -9.71 -6.21
C PHE A 26 10.18 -11.02 -5.54
N LYS A 27 10.16 -12.13 -6.27
CA LYS A 27 9.70 -13.43 -5.74
C LYS A 27 10.57 -14.02 -4.63
N SER A 28 11.86 -13.67 -4.54
CA SER A 28 12.78 -14.28 -3.57
C SER A 28 13.08 -13.36 -2.38
N ARG A 29 13.54 -12.13 -2.63
CA ARG A 29 13.94 -11.18 -1.58
C ARG A 29 12.73 -10.64 -0.82
N ILE A 30 11.68 -10.25 -1.54
CA ILE A 30 10.46 -9.73 -0.87
C ILE A 30 9.73 -10.85 -0.15
N ALA A 31 9.68 -12.05 -0.72
CA ALA A 31 9.09 -13.19 -0.01
C ALA A 31 9.77 -13.45 1.34
N ALA A 32 11.09 -13.22 1.45
CA ALA A 32 11.83 -13.37 2.70
C ALA A 32 11.57 -12.27 3.74
N SER A 33 11.05 -11.09 3.34
CA SER A 33 10.67 -10.03 4.28
C SER A 33 9.25 -10.19 4.84
N ILE A 34 8.44 -11.07 4.25
CA ILE A 34 7.06 -11.26 4.70
C ILE A 34 7.02 -11.91 6.10
N ARG A 35 6.23 -11.30 6.98
CA ARG A 35 6.09 -11.67 8.38
C ARG A 35 4.61 -11.75 8.77
N ALA A 36 4.20 -12.91 9.28
CA ALA A 36 2.84 -13.14 9.78
C ALA A 36 2.53 -12.36 11.07
N ASP A 37 3.57 -12.05 11.86
CA ASP A 37 3.48 -11.38 13.16
C ASP A 37 3.80 -9.89 13.10
N HIS A 38 3.80 -9.30 11.90
CA HIS A 38 4.18 -7.90 11.74
C HIS A 38 3.22 -6.98 12.54
N PRO A 39 3.72 -6.11 13.43
CA PRO A 39 2.87 -5.37 14.38
C PRO A 39 1.87 -4.41 13.71
N ALA A 40 2.18 -3.93 12.51
CA ALA A 40 1.25 -3.11 11.71
C ALA A 40 0.14 -3.94 11.02
N ILE A 41 0.31 -5.26 10.90
CA ILE A 41 -0.56 -6.15 10.12
C ILE A 41 -1.50 -6.93 11.02
N VAL A 42 -1.01 -7.40 12.18
CA VAL A 42 -1.80 -8.18 13.14
C VAL A 42 -3.14 -7.50 13.48
N PRO A 43 -3.23 -6.20 13.78
CA PRO A 43 -4.52 -5.55 14.07
C PRO A 43 -5.50 -5.57 12.89
N VAL A 44 -4.98 -5.54 11.66
CA VAL A 44 -5.81 -5.60 10.43
C VAL A 44 -6.30 -7.03 10.21
N ALA A 45 -5.41 -8.03 10.36
CA ALA A 45 -5.79 -9.44 10.27
C ALA A 45 -6.82 -9.82 11.35
N ASP A 46 -6.68 -9.30 12.56
CA ASP A 46 -7.66 -9.52 13.64
C ASP A 46 -9.00 -8.87 13.33
N ALA A 47 -9.01 -7.67 12.74
CA ALA A 47 -10.26 -7.05 12.27
C ALA A 47 -10.93 -7.87 11.16
N ILE A 48 -10.16 -8.48 10.25
CA ILE A 48 -10.69 -9.41 9.25
C ILE A 48 -11.31 -10.64 9.94
N ARG A 49 -10.63 -11.23 10.94
CA ARG A 49 -11.13 -12.38 11.70
C ARG A 49 -12.42 -12.10 12.47
N GLN A 50 -12.59 -10.88 12.96
CA GLN A 50 -13.84 -10.44 13.62
C GLN A 50 -15.02 -10.41 12.65
N VAL A 51 -14.76 -10.12 11.37
CA VAL A 51 -15.80 -10.18 10.33
C VAL A 51 -16.01 -11.62 9.87
N THR A 52 -14.95 -12.41 9.67
CA THR A 52 -15.09 -13.78 9.17
C THR A 52 -13.92 -14.70 9.49
N THR A 53 -14.23 -15.96 9.77
CA THR A 53 -13.27 -17.06 9.88
C THR A 53 -13.23 -17.94 8.62
N ASN A 54 -14.07 -17.67 7.60
CA ASN A 54 -14.07 -18.43 6.35
C ASN A 54 -12.90 -17.98 5.46
N PRO A 55 -11.95 -18.87 5.11
CA PRO A 55 -10.76 -18.49 4.33
C PRO A 55 -11.07 -17.82 2.98
N LEU A 56 -12.13 -18.23 2.28
CA LEU A 56 -12.51 -17.63 1.00
C LEU A 56 -13.06 -16.21 1.18
N GLU A 57 -13.89 -15.98 2.21
CA GLU A 57 -14.35 -14.64 2.57
C GLU A 57 -13.17 -13.74 2.99
N GLN A 58 -12.19 -14.31 3.70
CA GLN A 58 -10.96 -13.61 4.06
C GLN A 58 -10.15 -13.18 2.83
N LEU A 59 -10.07 -13.98 1.76
CA LEU A 59 -9.38 -13.56 0.53
C LEU A 59 -10.00 -12.32 -0.10
N VAL A 60 -11.33 -12.26 -0.15
CA VAL A 60 -12.05 -11.10 -0.69
C VAL A 60 -11.76 -9.87 0.16
N MET A 61 -11.77 -10.02 1.49
CA MET A 61 -11.41 -8.93 2.38
C MET A 61 -9.96 -8.50 2.22
N VAL A 62 -9.00 -9.42 2.09
CA VAL A 62 -7.58 -9.09 1.84
C VAL A 62 -7.44 -8.25 0.58
N ASN A 63 -8.11 -8.64 -0.51
CA ASN A 63 -8.10 -7.88 -1.77
C ASN A 63 -8.55 -6.44 -1.55
N ASP A 64 -9.72 -6.24 -0.95
CA ASP A 64 -10.33 -4.92 -0.81
C ASP A 64 -9.65 -4.05 0.25
N VAL A 65 -9.30 -4.64 1.40
CA VAL A 65 -8.57 -3.97 2.49
C VAL A 65 -7.21 -3.49 2.00
N THR A 66 -6.53 -4.26 1.15
CA THR A 66 -5.25 -3.83 0.58
C THR A 66 -5.41 -2.57 -0.28
N HIS A 67 -6.41 -2.53 -1.16
CA HIS A 67 -6.72 -1.31 -1.94
C HIS A 67 -7.11 -0.13 -1.03
N LEU A 68 -7.71 -0.41 0.12
CA LEU A 68 -8.12 0.60 1.09
C LEU A 68 -7.01 1.02 2.06
N LEU A 69 -5.90 0.30 2.19
CA LEU A 69 -4.82 0.68 3.13
C LEU A 69 -3.52 1.08 2.41
N VAL A 70 -3.42 0.75 1.12
CA VAL A 70 -2.33 1.14 0.23
C VAL A 70 -2.91 1.97 -0.92
N ASP A 71 -2.82 3.29 -0.79
CA ASP A 71 -3.16 4.22 -1.87
C ASP A 71 -2.21 3.98 -3.05
N PHE A 72 -2.74 4.05 -4.28
CA PHE A 72 -1.94 3.77 -5.47
C PHE A 72 -1.07 4.99 -5.81
N ASP A 73 0.22 4.76 -6.00
CA ASP A 73 1.20 5.77 -6.38
C ASP A 73 2.34 5.08 -7.14
N ASP A 74 3.14 5.81 -7.92
CA ASP A 74 4.19 5.19 -8.75
C ASP A 74 5.53 5.20 -8.02
N ASP A 75 6.32 4.13 -8.16
CA ASP A 75 7.62 3.97 -7.49
C ASP A 75 8.55 5.17 -7.65
N TRP A 76 8.59 5.77 -8.84
CA TRP A 76 9.43 6.93 -9.10
C TRP A 76 9.11 8.09 -8.17
N ARG A 77 7.82 8.32 -7.89
CA ARG A 77 7.37 9.44 -7.04
C ARG A 77 7.52 9.13 -5.56
N VAL A 78 7.34 7.87 -5.20
CA VAL A 78 7.37 7.38 -3.82
C VAL A 78 8.81 7.18 -3.33
N TYR A 79 9.68 6.63 -4.18
CA TYR A 79 11.04 6.17 -3.83
C TYR A 79 12.15 6.82 -4.67
N GLY A 80 11.82 7.63 -5.69
CA GLY A 80 12.80 8.24 -6.59
C GLY A 80 13.48 7.23 -7.53
N ARG A 81 12.84 6.08 -7.77
CA ARG A 81 13.40 4.96 -8.53
C ARG A 81 12.30 4.26 -9.32
N ASP A 82 12.59 3.84 -10.54
CA ASP A 82 11.71 2.97 -11.31
C ASP A 82 11.81 1.52 -10.81
N GLU A 83 10.67 0.81 -10.80
CA GLU A 83 10.56 -0.61 -10.42
C GLU A 83 11.15 -0.91 -9.02
N TYR A 84 10.81 -0.12 -8.01
CA TYR A 84 11.31 -0.27 -6.65
C TYR A 84 10.43 -1.19 -5.80
N HIS A 85 10.86 -2.44 -5.64
CA HIS A 85 10.18 -3.38 -4.76
C HIS A 85 10.44 -3.12 -3.27
N ALA A 86 9.55 -2.37 -2.61
CA ALA A 86 9.66 -2.05 -1.19
C ALA A 86 9.20 -3.20 -0.28
N THR A 87 9.87 -3.34 0.86
CA THR A 87 9.36 -4.12 2.00
C THR A 87 8.31 -3.34 2.76
N LEU A 88 7.46 -4.02 3.55
CA LEU A 88 6.46 -3.34 4.37
C LEU A 88 7.07 -2.32 5.35
N ASP A 89 8.23 -2.64 5.94
CA ASP A 89 8.94 -1.72 6.84
C ASP A 89 9.39 -0.44 6.11
N GLU A 90 9.86 -0.55 4.86
CA GLU A 90 10.21 0.59 4.02
C GLU A 90 8.97 1.43 3.66
N MET A 91 7.87 0.79 3.28
CA MET A 91 6.60 1.49 3.01
C MET A 91 6.13 2.29 4.25
N ILE A 92 6.20 1.68 5.44
CA ILE A 92 5.83 2.32 6.71
C ILE A 92 6.76 3.47 7.04
N GLN A 93 8.07 3.29 6.85
CA GLN A 93 9.05 4.33 7.09
C GLN A 93 8.82 5.52 6.16
N ASN A 94 8.65 5.27 4.86
CA ASN A 94 8.44 6.31 3.87
C ASN A 94 7.15 7.11 4.14
N ARG A 95 6.07 6.40 4.52
CA ARG A 95 4.82 7.01 4.98
C ARG A 95 5.03 7.97 6.15
N ARG A 96 5.82 7.57 7.15
CA ARG A 96 6.10 8.41 8.33
C ARG A 96 6.91 9.65 7.96
N GLU A 97 7.94 9.49 7.12
CA GLU A 97 8.81 10.59 6.67
C GLU A 97 8.04 11.67 5.91
N HIS A 98 7.09 11.25 5.08
CA HIS A 98 6.30 12.17 4.25
C HIS A 98 4.97 12.60 4.89
N GLY A 99 4.66 12.11 6.10
CA GLY A 99 3.42 12.44 6.81
C GLY A 99 2.16 11.97 6.09
N TRP A 100 2.21 10.82 5.40
CA TRP A 100 1.05 10.28 4.70
C TRP A 100 0.08 9.58 5.66
N LEU A 101 -1.21 9.73 5.39
CA LEU A 101 -2.24 9.12 6.24
C LEU A 101 -2.29 7.59 6.10
N TYR A 102 -2.01 7.08 4.90
CA TYR A 102 -1.99 5.66 4.52
C TYR A 102 -0.69 5.31 3.79
N LEU A 103 -0.40 4.01 3.63
CA LEU A 103 0.71 3.57 2.78
C LEU A 103 0.47 4.02 1.34
N ARG A 104 1.57 4.20 0.59
CA ARG A 104 1.54 4.51 -0.84
C ARG A 104 2.53 3.62 -1.54
N ASP A 105 2.07 2.98 -2.60
CA ASP A 105 2.88 2.10 -3.45
C ASP A 105 2.08 1.69 -4.69
N ASP A 106 2.72 0.96 -5.61
CA ASP A 106 2.07 0.47 -6.82
C ASP A 106 1.49 -0.97 -6.67
N CYS A 107 1.41 -1.72 -7.76
CA CYS A 107 0.97 -3.11 -7.77
C CYS A 107 1.80 -4.04 -6.86
N ASP A 108 3.10 -3.83 -6.76
CA ASP A 108 4.00 -4.73 -6.04
C ASP A 108 3.96 -4.50 -4.52
N GLY A 109 3.94 -3.27 -4.04
CA GLY A 109 3.77 -2.93 -2.63
C GLY A 109 2.39 -3.35 -2.11
N ARG A 110 1.36 -3.28 -2.94
CA ARG A 110 0.06 -3.91 -2.65
C ARG A 110 0.18 -5.43 -2.50
N ALA A 111 0.92 -6.08 -3.39
CA ALA A 111 1.18 -7.51 -3.28
C ALA A 111 1.97 -7.86 -2.01
N VAL A 112 2.96 -7.05 -1.62
CA VAL A 112 3.70 -7.20 -0.35
C VAL A 112 2.76 -7.10 0.84
N PHE A 113 1.93 -6.06 0.90
CA PHE A 113 0.96 -5.86 1.97
C PHE A 113 -0.04 -7.02 2.08
N ALA A 114 -0.62 -7.45 0.96
CA ALA A 114 -1.54 -8.59 0.92
C ALA A 114 -0.85 -9.89 1.36
N ALA A 115 0.40 -10.11 0.96
CA ALA A 115 1.18 -11.28 1.38
C ALA A 115 1.39 -11.30 2.91
N HIS A 116 1.69 -10.16 3.53
CA HIS A 116 1.73 -10.07 4.99
C HIS A 116 0.39 -10.39 5.65
N LEU A 117 -0.73 -9.89 5.10
CA LEU A 117 -2.07 -10.22 5.61
C LEU A 117 -2.38 -11.71 5.50
N LEU A 118 -2.13 -12.32 4.34
CA LEU A 118 -2.34 -13.75 4.12
C LEU A 118 -1.48 -14.60 5.07
N ALA A 119 -0.19 -14.23 5.22
CA ALA A 119 0.70 -14.85 6.19
C ALA A 119 0.12 -14.76 7.61
N SER A 120 -0.35 -13.57 8.01
CA SER A 120 -0.92 -13.33 9.33
C SER A 120 -2.21 -14.13 9.54
N LEU A 121 -3.05 -14.28 8.51
CA LEU A 121 -4.28 -15.08 8.51
C LEU A 121 -4.02 -16.60 8.47
N GLY A 122 -2.78 -17.03 8.25
CA GLY A 122 -2.43 -18.45 8.13
C GLY A 122 -2.81 -19.06 6.77
N ILE A 123 -3.00 -18.23 5.75
CA ILE A 123 -3.35 -18.67 4.39
C ILE A 123 -2.06 -18.81 3.58
N LYS A 124 -1.87 -19.97 2.95
CA LYS A 124 -0.71 -20.21 2.08
C LYS A 124 -0.75 -19.26 0.88
N TYR A 125 0.39 -18.66 0.57
CA TYR A 125 0.50 -17.73 -0.54
C TYR A 125 1.85 -17.86 -1.27
N ARG A 126 1.94 -17.19 -2.42
CA ARG A 126 3.20 -16.86 -3.10
C ARG A 126 3.07 -15.54 -3.85
N LEU A 127 4.18 -14.85 -4.01
CA LEU A 127 4.26 -13.66 -4.84
C LEU A 127 4.40 -14.06 -6.32
N GLU A 128 3.65 -13.41 -7.18
CA GLU A 128 3.72 -13.59 -8.63
C GLU A 128 3.93 -12.25 -9.33
N GLY A 129 4.46 -12.31 -10.55
CA GLY A 129 4.67 -11.10 -11.34
C GLY A 129 4.93 -11.45 -12.80
N SER A 130 4.63 -10.51 -13.69
CA SER A 130 4.83 -10.65 -15.13
C SER A 130 5.36 -9.36 -15.76
N ARG A 131 6.50 -9.46 -16.46
CA ARG A 131 7.08 -8.33 -17.23
C ARG A 131 6.19 -7.98 -18.41
N ILE A 132 5.54 -8.96 -19.01
CA ILE A 132 4.64 -8.75 -20.15
C ILE A 132 3.42 -7.95 -19.69
N ARG A 133 2.91 -8.23 -18.48
CA ARG A 133 1.82 -7.46 -17.87
C ARG A 133 2.28 -6.17 -17.19
N ALA A 134 3.60 -6.02 -16.95
CA ALA A 134 4.16 -5.00 -16.06
C ALA A 134 3.36 -4.93 -14.74
N HIS A 135 3.15 -6.10 -14.11
CA HIS A 135 2.25 -6.25 -12.96
C HIS A 135 2.79 -7.28 -11.97
N ALA A 136 2.56 -7.03 -10.68
CA ALA A 136 2.81 -7.93 -9.56
C ALA A 136 1.52 -8.19 -8.79
N TRP A 137 1.36 -9.42 -8.29
CA TRP A 137 0.16 -9.85 -7.56
C TRP A 137 0.49 -10.98 -6.58
N VAL A 138 -0.52 -11.44 -5.84
CA VAL A 138 -0.37 -12.56 -4.89
C VAL A 138 -1.29 -13.70 -5.30
N VAL A 139 -0.78 -14.92 -5.22
CA VAL A 139 -1.61 -16.12 -5.35
C VAL A 139 -1.79 -16.75 -3.98
N ALA A 140 -3.03 -16.88 -3.54
CA ALA A 140 -3.40 -17.59 -2.31
C ALA A 140 -3.89 -19.01 -2.64
N THR A 141 -3.52 -19.99 -1.83
CA THR A 141 -3.97 -21.38 -1.98
C THR A 141 -4.93 -21.76 -0.84
N ILE A 142 -6.17 -22.12 -1.19
CA ILE A 142 -7.17 -22.65 -0.24
C ILE A 142 -7.68 -23.97 -0.78
N ASP A 143 -7.62 -25.02 0.05
CA ASP A 143 -8.07 -26.38 -0.30
C ASP A 143 -7.53 -26.88 -1.66
N GLY A 144 -6.27 -26.56 -1.93
CA GLY A 144 -5.57 -26.93 -3.18
C GLY A 144 -5.92 -26.07 -4.39
N THR A 145 -6.82 -25.08 -4.26
CA THR A 145 -7.18 -24.15 -5.32
C THR A 145 -6.39 -22.84 -5.19
N ASP A 146 -5.78 -22.41 -6.28
CA ASP A 146 -5.00 -21.17 -6.37
C ASP A 146 -5.88 -20.00 -6.85
N TYR A 147 -5.97 -18.95 -6.05
CA TYR A 147 -6.71 -17.72 -6.36
C TYR A 147 -5.75 -16.54 -6.54
N ASP A 148 -5.91 -15.80 -7.63
CA ASP A 148 -5.18 -14.56 -7.92
C ASP A 148 -5.85 -13.39 -7.19
N ILE A 149 -5.12 -12.74 -6.29
CA ILE A 149 -5.53 -11.58 -5.51
C ILE A 149 -4.76 -10.37 -6.02
N LEU A 150 -5.43 -9.21 -6.15
CA LEU A 150 -4.86 -7.99 -6.72
C LEU A 150 -4.46 -8.11 -8.20
N ASP A 151 -4.84 -9.18 -8.89
CA ASP A 151 -4.73 -9.30 -10.35
C ASP A 151 -5.94 -8.60 -11.01
N PHE A 152 -6.22 -7.36 -10.61
CA PHE A 152 -7.17 -6.54 -11.36
C PHE A 152 -6.48 -6.14 -12.66
N GLN A 153 -6.80 -6.86 -13.72
CA GLN A 153 -6.88 -6.22 -15.03
C GLN A 153 -8.17 -5.40 -15.02
N PRO A 154 -8.12 -4.07 -15.03
CA PRO A 154 -9.32 -3.33 -15.37
C PRO A 154 -9.70 -3.77 -16.78
N GLU A 155 -10.94 -4.21 -16.98
CA GLU A 155 -11.53 -4.24 -18.32
C GLU A 155 -11.35 -2.84 -18.93
N GLY A 156 -10.32 -2.66 -19.77
CA GLY A 156 -10.02 -1.39 -20.43
C GLY A 156 -8.84 -0.56 -19.89
N ALA A 157 -7.99 -1.05 -18.98
CA ALA A 157 -6.70 -0.37 -18.78
C ALA A 157 -5.85 -0.51 -20.07
N PRO A 158 -5.20 0.57 -20.54
CA PRO A 158 -4.42 0.51 -21.77
C PRO A 158 -3.20 -0.36 -21.50
N THR A 159 -3.25 -1.61 -21.95
CA THR A 159 -2.08 -2.47 -22.10
C THR A 159 -1.25 -1.91 -23.25
N GLY A 160 -0.66 -0.73 -23.05
CA GLY A 160 0.09 0.02 -24.04
C GLY A 160 1.33 -0.74 -24.52
N SER A 161 1.78 -1.75 -23.77
CA SER A 161 2.89 -2.59 -24.19
C SER A 161 2.49 -3.43 -25.41
N THR A 162 3.21 -3.24 -26.51
CA THR A 162 3.07 -4.02 -27.75
C THR A 162 3.16 -5.53 -27.45
N ALA A 163 3.99 -5.91 -26.48
CA ALA A 163 4.15 -7.29 -26.04
C ALA A 163 2.85 -7.88 -25.47
N TYR A 164 2.12 -7.15 -24.62
CA TYR A 164 0.86 -7.64 -24.10
C TYR A 164 -0.16 -7.86 -25.22
N LYS A 165 -0.28 -6.92 -26.15
CA LYS A 165 -1.21 -7.04 -27.30
C LYS A 165 -0.91 -8.25 -28.18
N LEU A 166 0.36 -8.63 -28.31
CA LEU A 166 0.79 -9.75 -29.14
C LEU A 166 0.73 -11.11 -28.43
N PHE A 167 0.85 -11.14 -27.10
CA PHE A 167 1.05 -12.38 -26.35
C PHE A 167 0.03 -12.61 -25.21
N ASN A 168 -1.04 -11.82 -25.10
CA ASN A 168 -2.05 -12.00 -24.05
C ASN A 168 -2.66 -13.40 -24.02
N TRP A 169 -2.82 -14.05 -25.17
CA TRP A 169 -3.36 -15.41 -25.31
C TRP A 169 -2.47 -16.49 -24.67
N MET A 170 -1.19 -16.20 -24.44
CA MET A 170 -0.27 -17.09 -23.71
C MET A 170 -0.37 -16.92 -22.19
N LEU A 171 -1.07 -15.90 -21.69
CA LEU A 171 -1.18 -15.61 -20.27
C LEU A 171 -2.37 -16.37 -19.67
N ARG A 172 -2.15 -17.03 -18.53
CA ARG A 172 -3.24 -17.69 -17.78
C ARG A 172 -4.32 -16.67 -17.41
N ALA A 173 -5.59 -17.04 -17.57
CA ALA A 173 -6.71 -16.26 -17.03
C ALA A 173 -6.59 -16.15 -15.50
N PRO A 174 -6.84 -14.96 -14.90
CA PRO A 174 -6.87 -14.83 -13.45
C PRO A 174 -8.00 -15.70 -12.85
N ASN A 175 -7.72 -16.37 -11.74
CA ASN A 175 -8.72 -17.09 -10.95
C ASN A 175 -9.10 -16.26 -9.72
N HIS A 176 -10.16 -15.46 -9.80
CA HIS A 176 -10.53 -14.56 -8.72
C HIS A 176 -11.23 -15.29 -7.56
N PRO A 177 -11.09 -14.80 -6.31
CA PRO A 177 -11.95 -15.21 -5.21
C PRO A 177 -13.44 -15.02 -5.56
N PRO A 178 -14.35 -15.84 -4.98
CA PRO A 178 -15.78 -15.66 -5.18
C PRO A 178 -16.26 -14.32 -4.60
N MET A 179 -17.41 -13.84 -5.08
CA MET A 179 -18.01 -12.60 -4.57
C MET A 179 -18.47 -12.75 -3.11
N PHE A 180 -18.20 -11.75 -2.29
CA PHE A 180 -18.63 -11.68 -0.89
C PHE A 180 -18.95 -10.23 -0.50
N GLU A 181 -20.16 -9.98 0.02
CA GLU A 181 -20.59 -8.64 0.48
C GLU A 181 -20.01 -8.30 1.87
N TRP A 182 -18.67 -8.24 1.97
CA TRP A 182 -17.98 -8.13 3.25
C TRP A 182 -18.32 -6.86 4.05
N ARG A 183 -18.72 -5.77 3.39
CA ARG A 183 -19.16 -4.53 4.06
C ARG A 183 -20.46 -4.74 4.84
N ARG A 184 -21.42 -5.49 4.27
CA ARG A 184 -22.65 -5.88 4.97
C ARG A 184 -22.30 -6.85 6.10
N ALA A 185 -21.41 -7.80 5.85
CA ALA A 185 -20.96 -8.75 6.86
C ALA A 185 -20.28 -8.04 8.04
N TRP A 186 -19.42 -7.04 7.80
CA TRP A 186 -18.82 -6.21 8.84
C TRP A 186 -19.89 -5.53 9.69
N ALA A 187 -20.83 -4.82 9.06
CA ALA A 187 -21.90 -4.12 9.75
C ALA A 187 -22.71 -5.06 10.66
N GLN A 188 -23.07 -6.24 10.15
CA GLN A 188 -23.87 -7.23 10.87
C GLN A 188 -23.10 -7.95 11.99
N ARG A 189 -21.87 -8.40 11.70
CA ARG A 189 -21.10 -9.29 12.59
C ARG A 189 -20.31 -8.53 13.66
N THR A 190 -20.01 -7.25 13.40
CA THR A 190 -19.29 -6.38 14.36
C THR A 190 -20.20 -5.31 14.99
N ASN A 191 -21.49 -5.27 14.62
CA ASN A 191 -22.42 -4.21 15.03
C ASN A 191 -21.89 -2.80 14.75
N PHE A 192 -21.38 -2.59 13.52
CA PHE A 192 -20.75 -1.33 13.09
C PHE A 192 -19.59 -0.87 13.99
N ASP A 193 -18.76 -1.81 14.47
CA ASP A 193 -17.60 -1.45 15.29
C ASP A 193 -16.68 -0.49 14.53
N VAL A 194 -16.60 0.75 15.02
CA VAL A 194 -15.87 1.86 14.39
C VAL A 194 -14.39 1.54 14.31
N ALA A 195 -13.82 0.97 15.38
CA ALA A 195 -12.40 0.65 15.42
C ALA A 195 -12.01 -0.37 14.35
N SER A 196 -12.81 -1.43 14.18
CA SER A 196 -12.63 -2.42 13.12
C SER A 196 -12.82 -1.81 11.74
N GLY A 197 -13.84 -0.97 11.55
CA GLY A 197 -14.05 -0.26 10.28
C GLY A 197 -12.86 0.62 9.88
N ILE A 198 -12.26 1.33 10.83
CA ILE A 198 -11.05 2.13 10.59
C ILE A 198 -9.84 1.24 10.29
N ARG A 199 -9.62 0.17 11.07
CA ARG A 199 -8.50 -0.78 10.84
C ARG A 199 -8.56 -1.47 9.48
N LEU A 200 -9.76 -1.73 8.97
CA LEU A 200 -9.98 -2.31 7.65
C LEU A 200 -9.85 -1.27 6.51
N GLY A 201 -9.59 -0.01 6.83
CA GLY A 201 -9.62 1.09 5.84
C GLY A 201 -11.00 1.31 5.25
N LEU A 202 -12.07 0.75 5.82
CA LEU A 202 -13.44 0.95 5.37
C LEU A 202 -13.94 2.35 5.72
N LEU A 203 -13.54 2.82 6.91
CA LEU A 203 -13.93 4.10 7.47
C LEU A 203 -12.72 5.05 7.52
N GLY A 204 -12.99 6.36 7.38
CA GLY A 204 -12.02 7.41 7.64
C GLY A 204 -11.66 7.47 9.13
N VAL A 205 -10.43 7.91 9.43
CA VAL A 205 -9.90 8.03 10.80
C VAL A 205 -10.69 8.96 11.71
N ASP A 206 -11.50 9.83 11.13
CA ASP A 206 -12.38 10.78 11.78
C ASP A 206 -13.80 10.23 12.03
N SER A 207 -14.04 8.95 11.72
CA SER A 207 -15.32 8.29 11.95
C SER A 207 -15.58 8.07 13.44
N VAL A 208 -16.84 8.23 13.83
CA VAL A 208 -17.34 7.99 15.20
C VAL A 208 -18.68 7.27 15.14
N ALA A 209 -19.14 6.68 16.26
CA ALA A 209 -20.35 5.84 16.30
C ALA A 209 -21.64 6.52 15.77
N GLY A 210 -21.73 7.86 15.86
CA GLY A 210 -22.85 8.64 15.32
C GLY A 210 -22.62 9.25 13.93
N ASN A 211 -21.42 9.10 13.36
CA ASN A 211 -21.04 9.70 12.08
C ASN A 211 -19.96 8.85 11.40
N LEU A 212 -20.39 7.79 10.73
CA LEU A 212 -19.50 6.91 9.96
C LEU A 212 -19.18 7.58 8.63
N ARG A 213 -17.89 7.79 8.35
CA ARG A 213 -17.42 8.37 7.09
C ARG A 213 -16.72 7.31 6.29
N GLU A 214 -17.29 6.94 5.16
CA GLU A 214 -16.69 5.95 4.27
C GLU A 214 -15.35 6.48 3.71
N ARG A 215 -14.32 5.64 3.74
CA ARG A 215 -13.04 5.92 3.10
C ARG A 215 -13.06 5.44 1.66
N ARG A 216 -12.45 6.24 0.78
CA ARG A 216 -12.12 5.83 -0.59
C ARG A 216 -10.61 5.77 -0.78
N ALA A 217 -10.15 4.74 -1.48
CA ALA A 217 -8.78 4.63 -1.95
C ALA A 217 -8.45 5.82 -2.85
N THR A 218 -7.21 6.29 -2.74
CA THR A 218 -6.70 7.39 -3.54
C THR A 218 -5.72 6.84 -4.57
N ASP A 219 -5.90 7.25 -5.82
CA ASP A 219 -4.98 6.99 -6.91
C ASP A 219 -4.23 8.30 -7.18
N TRP A 220 -3.03 8.42 -6.59
CA TRP A 220 -2.19 9.59 -6.69
C TRP A 220 -1.58 9.74 -8.09
N ALA A 221 -1.41 8.63 -8.83
CA ALA A 221 -0.95 8.65 -10.23
C ALA A 221 -1.94 9.36 -11.11
N ARG A 222 -3.22 9.11 -10.88
CA ARG A 222 -4.30 9.78 -11.60
C ARG A 222 -4.56 11.21 -11.13
N LEU A 223 -4.46 11.48 -9.83
CA LEU A 223 -4.80 12.81 -9.28
C LEU A 223 -3.71 13.87 -9.52
N ALA A 224 -2.44 13.46 -9.56
CA ALA A 224 -1.30 14.36 -9.74
C ALA A 224 -0.34 13.82 -10.82
N PRO A 225 -0.81 13.70 -12.08
CA PRO A 225 0.02 13.16 -13.15
C PRO A 225 1.20 14.10 -13.44
N GLY A 226 2.40 13.55 -13.58
CA GLY A 226 3.60 14.31 -13.96
C GLY A 226 4.31 15.05 -12.83
N VAL A 227 3.85 14.94 -11.58
CA VAL A 227 4.61 15.45 -10.43
C VAL A 227 5.78 14.51 -10.16
N ALA A 228 6.99 15.06 -10.00
CA ALA A 228 8.20 14.25 -9.82
C ALA A 228 8.31 13.57 -8.44
N VAL A 229 7.60 14.09 -7.44
CA VAL A 229 7.61 13.59 -6.05
C VAL A 229 6.18 13.43 -5.58
N THR A 230 5.94 12.39 -4.80
CA THR A 230 4.62 12.12 -4.23
C THR A 230 4.15 13.30 -3.36
N PRO A 231 2.97 13.90 -3.64
CA PRO A 231 2.49 15.07 -2.91
C PRO A 231 2.10 14.72 -1.46
N PRO A 232 2.16 15.70 -0.53
CA PRO A 232 1.69 15.50 0.83
C PRO A 232 0.20 15.12 0.87
N ASP A 233 -0.21 14.40 1.91
CA ASP A 233 -1.62 14.05 2.12
C ASP A 233 -2.35 15.17 2.86
N ASN A 234 -3.12 16.00 2.17
CA ASN A 234 -3.85 17.08 2.84
C ASN A 234 -4.85 16.58 3.91
N ARG A 235 -5.28 15.30 3.85
CA ARG A 235 -6.13 14.69 4.89
C ARG A 235 -5.39 14.57 6.22
N ALA A 236 -4.07 14.50 6.20
CA ALA A 236 -3.23 14.47 7.39
C ALA A 236 -3.32 15.78 8.20
N LEU A 237 -3.59 16.92 7.54
CA LEU A 237 -3.65 18.23 8.20
C LEU A 237 -4.81 18.34 9.20
N SER A 238 -5.91 17.60 8.97
CA SER A 238 -7.06 17.57 9.86
C SER A 238 -7.10 16.34 10.78
N ALA A 239 -6.14 15.43 10.64
CA ALA A 239 -6.07 14.20 11.43
C ALA A 239 -5.00 14.32 12.52
N GLN A 240 -5.30 13.82 13.72
CA GLN A 240 -4.30 13.74 14.80
C GLN A 240 -3.50 12.43 14.74
N THR A 241 -4.03 11.41 14.09
CA THR A 241 -3.45 10.07 14.00
C THR A 241 -3.46 9.54 12.57
N ALA A 242 -2.51 8.67 12.29
CA ALA A 242 -2.41 7.89 11.07
C ALA A 242 -3.63 6.99 10.87
N GLY A 243 -4.02 6.81 9.61
CA GLY A 243 -4.97 5.77 9.21
C GLY A 243 -4.32 4.40 9.11
N PHE A 244 -3.02 4.36 8.81
CA PHE A 244 -2.24 3.12 8.83
C PHE A 244 -0.83 3.31 9.43
N PRO A 245 -0.36 2.41 10.32
CA PRO A 245 -1.23 1.63 11.19
C PRO A 245 -2.02 2.60 12.07
N PHE A 246 -3.28 2.29 12.33
CA PHE A 246 -4.14 3.15 13.13
C PHE A 246 -3.53 3.40 14.51
N GLY A 247 -3.49 4.66 14.93
CA GLY A 247 -3.03 5.07 16.26
C GLY A 247 -1.60 5.59 16.33
N GLU A 248 -0.81 5.53 15.25
CA GLU A 248 0.44 6.28 15.20
C GLU A 248 0.16 7.79 15.11
N PRO A 249 0.83 8.64 15.90
CA PRO A 249 0.72 10.09 15.72
C PRO A 249 1.26 10.47 14.34
N LEU A 250 0.55 11.37 13.64
CA LEU A 250 1.12 12.00 12.45
C LEU A 250 2.18 12.99 12.94
N GLN A 251 3.43 12.85 12.49
CA GLN A 251 4.40 13.89 12.76
C GLN A 251 3.91 15.17 12.08
N PRO A 252 3.73 16.29 12.81
CA PRO A 252 3.50 17.57 12.16
C PRO A 252 4.71 17.80 11.27
N SER A 253 4.47 17.83 9.95
CA SER A 253 5.44 17.90 8.88
C SER A 253 6.70 18.68 9.28
N GLY A 254 7.75 17.95 9.63
CA GLY A 254 9.06 18.52 9.98
C GLY A 254 9.81 19.12 8.80
N HIS A 255 9.19 19.23 7.61
CA HIS A 255 9.82 19.72 6.38
C HIS A 255 9.00 20.88 5.79
N SER A 256 9.03 22.03 6.48
CA SER A 256 9.01 23.35 5.82
C SER A 256 10.41 23.98 5.85
N GLY A 257 11.42 23.15 5.57
CA GLY A 257 12.79 23.59 5.36
C GLY A 257 13.05 23.85 3.87
N ALA A 258 12.79 25.08 3.43
CA ALA A 258 13.44 25.77 2.31
C ALA A 258 13.63 25.03 0.96
N LEU A 259 12.63 25.14 0.09
CA LEU A 259 12.85 25.37 -1.35
C LEU A 259 12.17 26.68 -1.77
N ALA A 260 12.52 27.77 -1.09
CA ALA A 260 12.43 29.10 -1.67
C ALA A 260 13.76 29.34 -2.41
N GLY A 261 13.94 28.66 -3.54
CA GLY A 261 14.97 29.05 -4.49
C GLY A 261 14.56 30.38 -5.11
N GLU A 262 15.24 31.45 -4.73
CA GLU A 262 15.23 32.71 -5.46
C GLU A 262 15.44 32.43 -6.94
N ILE A 263 14.42 32.70 -7.75
CA ILE A 263 14.58 32.92 -9.18
C ILE A 263 15.34 34.24 -9.29
N ALA A 264 16.67 34.17 -9.39
CA ALA A 264 17.47 35.31 -9.76
C ALA A 264 17.04 35.77 -11.16
N ALA A 265 16.46 36.97 -11.23
CA ALA A 265 16.16 37.62 -12.49
C ALA A 265 17.46 37.85 -13.28
N PRO A 266 17.46 37.69 -14.62
CA PRO A 266 18.64 37.98 -15.42
C PRO A 266 18.99 39.47 -15.32
N GLN A 267 20.20 39.77 -14.83
CA GLN A 267 20.77 41.10 -15.00
C GLN A 267 21.11 41.30 -16.48
N LYS A 268 20.73 42.49 -16.98
CA LYS A 268 21.00 42.96 -18.35
C LYS A 268 22.47 43.27 -18.58
#